data_AF-A0A534JZ50-F1
#
_entry.id   AF-A0A534JZ50-F1
#
_cell.length_a   1.000
_cell.length_b   1.000
_cell.length_c   1.000
_cell.angle_alpha   90.00
_cell.angle_beta   90.00
_cell.angle_gamma   90.00
#
_symmetry.space_group_name_H-M   'P 1'
#
loop_
_entity.id
_entity.type
_entity.pdbx_description
1 polymer ?
#
loop_
_entity_poly.entity_id
_entity_poly.type
_entity_poly.pdbx_seq_one_letter_code
_entity_poly.pdbx_strand_id
1 'polypeptide(L)' 'WGVLDLTRRTFDVRRVPYDIDAVAGEIRKAGLPHELADRLYAGV' A
#
# COMPACT_ATOMS: atom_id res chain seq x y z
N TRP A 1 5.87 -5.58 0.65
CA TRP A 1 6.35 -6.38 1.81
C TRP A 1 7.40 -7.36 1.32
N GLY A 2 8.20 -7.95 2.21
CA GLY A 2 9.28 -8.86 1.82
C GLY A 2 9.31 -10.11 2.68
N VAL A 3 9.75 -11.23 2.10
CA VAL A 3 9.95 -12.50 2.80
C VAL A 3 11.43 -12.80 2.83
N LEU A 4 11.98 -12.91 4.04
CA LEU A 4 13.36 -13.33 4.26
C LEU A 4 13.35 -14.83 4.60
N ASP A 5 13.87 -15.64 3.68
CA ASP A 5 14.15 -17.05 3.94
C ASP A 5 15.60 -17.19 4.41
N LEU A 6 15.77 -17.46 5.72
CA LEU A 6 17.09 -17.61 6.34
C LEU A 6 17.77 -18.94 6.03
N THR A 7 17.00 -19.96 5.65
CA THR A 7 17.52 -21.28 5.28
C THR A 7 18.09 -21.25 3.87
N ARG A 8 17.39 -20.59 2.95
CA ARG A 8 17.82 -20.40 1.56
C ARG A 8 18.68 -19.14 1.34
N ARG A 9 18.75 -18.27 2.36
CA ARG A 9 19.42 -16.95 2.30
C ARG A 9 18.91 -16.09 1.14
N THR A 10 17.61 -16.14 0.90
CA THR A 10 16.94 -15.38 -0.17
C THR A 10 15.99 -14.36 0.43
N PHE A 11 15.93 -13.18 -0.18
CA PHE A 11 14.99 -12.13 0.20
C PHE A 11 14.11 -11.79 -1.00
N ASP A 12 12.82 -12.13 -0.90
CA ASP A 12 11.84 -11.88 -1.94
C ASP A 12 11.01 -10.63 -1.61
N VAL A 13 11.10 -9.62 -2.47
CA VAL A 13 10.24 -8.43 -2.36
C VAL A 13 8.99 -8.65 -3.20
N ARG A 14 7.83 -8.63 -2.56
CA ARG A 14 6.54 -8.76 -3.23
C ARG A 14 5.72 -7.48 -3.06
N ARG A 15 5.21 -7.00 -4.18
CA ARG A 15 4.15 -5.99 -4.22
C ARG A 15 2.84 -6.72 -4.47
N VAL A 16 1.86 -6.48 -3.61
CA VAL A 16 0.50 -6.96 -3.82
C VAL A 16 -0.29 -5.79 -4.38
N PRO A 17 -0.86 -5.91 -5.58
CA PRO A 17 -1.80 -4.92 -6.08
C PRO A 17 -3.02 -4.95 -5.17
N TYR A 18 -3.43 -3.77 -4.71
CA TYR A 18 -4.67 -3.59 -3.96
C TYR A 18 -5.45 -2.45 -4.59
N ASP A 19 -6.74 -2.42 -4.31
CA ASP A 19 -7.65 -1.41 -4.87
C ASP A 19 -7.43 -0.07 -4.15
N ILE A 20 -6.64 0.79 -4.79
CA ILE A 20 -6.33 2.13 -4.31
C ILE A 20 -7.60 3.01 -4.33
N ASP A 21 -8.50 2.80 -5.29
CA ASP A 21 -9.71 3.59 -5.45
C ASP A 21 -10.69 3.34 -4.30
N ALA A 22 -10.83 2.07 -3.88
CA ALA A 22 -11.65 1.68 -2.73
C ALA A 22 -11.15 2.34 -1.44
N VAL A 23 -9.83 2.33 -1.20
CA VAL A 23 -9.25 2.93 0.01
C VAL A 23 -9.33 4.45 -0.02
N ALA A 24 -9.07 5.08 -1.17
CA ALA A 24 -9.19 6.53 -1.33
C ALA A 24 -10.65 7.00 -1.12
N GLY A 25 -11.62 6.22 -1.61
CA GLY A 25 -13.05 6.47 -1.38
C GLY A 25 -13.43 6.45 0.10
N GLU A 26 -12.95 5.47 0.85
CA GLU A 26 -13.22 5.37 2.28
C GLU A 26 -12.52 6.48 3.09
N ILE A 27 -11.32 6.91 2.70
CA ILE A 27 -10.61 8.04 3.33
C ILE A 27 -11.38 9.36 3.13
N ARG A 28 -11.88 9.60 1.91
CA ARG A 28 -12.70 10.78 1.61
C ARG A 28 -14.01 10.76 2.39
N LYS A 29 -14.66 9.60 2.50
CA LYS A 29 -15.89 9.44 3.30
C LYS A 29 -15.65 9.61 4.80
N ALA A 30 -14.49 9.18 5.30
CA ALA A 30 -14.10 9.34 6.70
C ALA A 30 -13.77 10.80 7.08
N GLY A 31 -13.81 11.74 6.12
CA GLY A 31 -13.51 13.15 6.36
C GLY A 31 -12.02 13.42 6.63
N LEU A 32 -11.16 12.45 6.31
CA LEU A 32 -9.71 12.59 6.44
C LEU A 32 -9.16 13.53 5.35
N PRO A 33 -8.01 14.18 5.60
CA PRO A 33 -7.38 15.09 4.64
C PRO A 33 -7.18 14.44 3.27
N HIS A 34 -7.57 15.16 2.20
CA HIS A 34 -7.42 14.69 0.82
C HIS A 34 -5.98 14.35 0.45
N GLU A 35 -5.01 15.01 1.08
CA GLU A 35 -3.58 14.74 0.91
C GLU A 35 -3.20 13.29 1.23
N LEU A 36 -3.91 12.62 2.15
CA LEU A 36 -3.67 11.21 2.47
C LEU A 36 -4.21 10.27 1.38
N ALA A 37 -5.35 10.63 0.76
CA ALA A 37 -5.92 9.89 -0.35
C ALA A 37 -5.06 10.03 -1.61
N ASP A 38 -4.56 11.24 -1.89
CA ASP A 38 -3.71 11.49 -3.06
C ASP A 38 -2.32 10.87 -2.91
N ARG A 39 -1.80 10.76 -1.67
CA ARG A 39 -0.56 10.02 -1.38
C ARG A 39 -0.64 8.52 -1.66
N LEU A 40 -1.81 7.92 -1.50
CA LEU A 40 -2.03 6.51 -1.86
C LEU A 40 -1.92 6.28 -3.37
N TYR A 41 -2.33 7.24 -4.19
CA TYR A 41 -2.10 7.21 -5.64
C TYR A 41 -0.63 7.46 -6.02
N ALA A 42 0.07 8.31 -5.27
CA ALA A 42 1.47 8.61 -5.51
C ALA A 42 2.42 7.44 -5.18
N GLY A 43 1.98 6.47 -4.38
CA GLY A 43 2.75 5.27 -4.05
C GLY A 43 4.00 5.53 -3.19
N VAL A 44 3.96 6.58 -2.36
CA VAL A 44 5.05 7.00 -1.46
C VAL A 44 4.83 6.50 -0.04
#